data_AF-A0A971CLS0-F1
#
_entry.id   AF-A0A971CLS0-F1
#
_cell.length_a   1.000
_cell.length_b   1.000
_cell.length_c   1.000
_cell.angle_alpha   90.00
_cell.angle_beta   90.00
_cell.angle_gamma   90.00
#
_symmetry.space_group_name_H-M   'P 1'
#
loop_
_entity.id
_entity.type
_entity.pdbx_description
1 polymer ?
#
loop_
_entity_poly.entity_id
_entity_poly.type
_entity_poly.pdbx_seq_one_letter_code
_entity_poly.pdbx_strand_id
1 'polypeptide(L)'
;MAVWVACTVVVLVSGIYVLRPLFRQSAGNFDVDLLSETELDRLLDRKSVVYRNLKDLQLEFRMGRLSEDDFRQLDEGYKNEAALILQRLDQLDASEHLDEMIEKDIRAKKAKLFGTATRTADSSRCPSCGAPRIEGKKFCGDCGQRL
;
A
#
# COMPACT_ATOMS: atom_id res chain seq x y z
N MET A 1 -38.57 -38.51 -23.94
CA MET A 1 -38.78 -37.06 -23.72
C MET A 1 -38.21 -36.59 -22.38
N ALA A 2 -38.62 -37.16 -21.23
CA ALA A 2 -38.19 -36.70 -19.91
C ALA A 2 -36.66 -36.75 -19.67
N VAL A 3 -35.97 -37.81 -20.11
CA VAL A 3 -34.53 -37.98 -19.90
C VAL A 3 -33.70 -36.94 -20.67
N TRP A 4 -34.10 -36.62 -21.90
CA TRP A 4 -33.43 -35.62 -22.73
C TRP A 4 -33.58 -34.21 -22.13
N VAL A 5 -34.75 -33.89 -21.58
CA VAL A 5 -34.99 -32.62 -20.88
C VAL A 5 -34.16 -32.53 -19.61
N ALA A 6 -34.01 -33.62 -18.86
CA ALA A 6 -33.17 -33.64 -17.66
C ALA A 6 -31.69 -33.40 -18.00
N CYS A 7 -31.17 -34.04 -19.05
CA CYS A 7 -29.78 -33.87 -19.48
C CYS A 7 -29.49 -32.45 -19.97
N THR A 8 -30.40 -31.83 -20.74
CA THR A 8 -30.18 -30.46 -21.24
C THR A 8 -30.20 -29.42 -20.12
N VAL A 9 -31.07 -29.58 -19.12
CA VAL A 9 -31.11 -28.69 -17.94
C VAL A 9 -29.82 -28.77 -17.14
N VAL A 10 -29.28 -29.97 -16.89
CA VAL A 10 -28.04 -30.14 -16.13
C VAL A 10 -26.86 -29.47 -16.86
N VAL A 11 -26.75 -29.64 -18.18
CA VAL A 11 -25.68 -29.03 -18.99
C VAL A 11 -25.80 -27.51 -19.01
N LEU A 12 -27.01 -26.96 -19.11
CA LEU A 12 -27.23 -25.51 -19.05
C LEU A 12 -26.87 -24.95 -17.68
N VAL A 13 -27.27 -25.61 -16.58
CA VAL A 13 -26.95 -25.17 -15.22
C VAL A 13 -25.44 -25.23 -14.95
N SER A 14 -24.77 -26.32 -15.33
CA SER A 14 -23.32 -26.44 -15.18
C SER A 14 -22.58 -25.44 -16.06
N GLY A 15 -23.05 -25.26 -17.31
CA GLY A 15 -22.50 -24.28 -18.24
C GLY A 15 -22.63 -22.86 -17.70
N ILE A 16 -23.82 -22.48 -17.21
CA ILE A 16 -24.04 -21.19 -16.55
C ILE A 16 -23.15 -21.07 -15.31
N TYR A 17 -23.01 -22.10 -14.48
CA TYR A 17 -22.16 -22.06 -13.29
C TYR A 17 -20.68 -21.83 -13.62
N VAL A 18 -20.17 -22.50 -14.65
CA VAL A 18 -18.78 -22.38 -15.12
C VAL A 18 -18.54 -21.07 -15.89
N LEU A 19 -19.54 -20.56 -16.61
CA LEU A 19 -19.46 -19.29 -17.34
C LEU A 19 -19.79 -18.07 -16.47
N ARG A 20 -20.42 -18.28 -15.30
CA ARG A 20 -20.73 -17.25 -14.31
C ARG A 20 -19.49 -16.48 -13.82
N PRO A 21 -18.34 -17.09 -13.51
CA PRO A 21 -17.13 -16.32 -13.19
C PRO A 21 -16.67 -15.44 -14.35
N LEU A 22 -16.81 -15.90 -15.60
CA LEU A 22 -16.42 -15.15 -16.78
C LEU A 22 -17.32 -13.92 -17.03
N PHE A 23 -18.63 -14.03 -16.77
CA PHE A 23 -19.58 -12.92 -16.92
C PHE A 23 -19.75 -12.04 -15.67
N ARG A 24 -19.41 -12.52 -14.46
CA ARG A 24 -19.41 -11.70 -13.23
C ARG A 24 -18.15 -10.87 -13.03
N GLN A 25 -17.09 -11.13 -13.79
CA GLN A 25 -15.88 -10.29 -13.79
C GLN A 25 -15.99 -9.03 -14.68
N SER A 26 -17.08 -8.84 -15.43
CA SER A 26 -17.22 -7.66 -16.32
C SER A 26 -18.04 -6.49 -15.72
N ALA A 27 -18.43 -6.58 -14.45
CA ALA A 27 -19.08 -5.46 -13.73
C ALA A 27 -18.47 -5.19 -12.34
N GLY A 28 -17.25 -5.69 -12.11
CA GLY A 28 -16.43 -5.38 -10.95
C GLY A 28 -14.97 -5.47 -11.37
N ASN A 29 -14.33 -4.31 -11.48
CA ASN A 29 -12.88 -4.11 -11.64
C ASN A 29 -12.33 -4.12 -13.09
N PHE A 30 -13.09 -3.63 -14.07
CA PHE A 30 -12.49 -3.12 -15.34
C PHE A 30 -12.27 -1.60 -15.33
N ASP A 31 -12.34 -1.02 -14.13
CA ASP A 31 -11.63 0.18 -13.74
C ASP A 31 -10.70 -0.29 -12.62
N VAL A 32 -9.51 0.29 -12.51
CA VAL A 32 -8.53 0.02 -11.42
C VAL A 32 -7.47 -1.07 -11.72
N ASP A 33 -6.77 -0.98 -12.86
CA ASP A 33 -5.35 -1.42 -12.96
C ASP A 33 -4.52 -0.52 -13.88
N LEU A 34 -4.96 0.73 -14.03
CA LEU A 34 -4.06 1.88 -14.19
C LEU A 34 -3.85 2.50 -12.81
N LEU A 35 -3.85 1.67 -11.76
CA LEU A 35 -3.49 2.08 -10.41
C LEU A 35 -2.10 2.68 -10.51
N SER A 36 -1.96 3.90 -10.00
CA SER A 36 -0.69 4.57 -9.83
C SER A 36 0.34 3.56 -9.33
N GLU A 37 1.23 3.08 -10.22
CA GLU A 37 2.35 2.24 -9.81
C GLU A 37 3.03 2.97 -8.66
N THR A 38 3.01 2.33 -7.49
CA THR A 38 3.63 2.90 -6.31
C THR A 38 5.11 3.10 -6.61
N GLU A 39 5.74 4.15 -6.08
CA GLU A 39 7.19 4.37 -6.27
C GLU A 39 7.99 3.11 -5.90
N LEU A 40 7.52 2.38 -4.89
CA LEU A 40 8.04 1.08 -4.48
C LEU A 40 8.02 0.02 -5.61
N ASP A 41 6.88 -0.20 -6.27
CA ASP A 41 6.76 -1.20 -7.35
C ASP A 41 7.68 -0.87 -8.51
N ARG A 42 7.75 0.39 -8.93
CA ARG A 42 8.66 0.83 -10.00
C ARG A 42 10.13 0.54 -9.67
N LEU A 43 10.52 0.76 -8.42
CA LEU A 43 11.89 0.49 -7.97
C LEU A 43 12.18 -1.02 -7.90
N LEU A 44 11.21 -1.82 -7.46
CA LEU A 44 11.33 -3.28 -7.43
C LEU A 44 11.44 -3.87 -8.84
N ASP A 45 10.66 -3.36 -9.79
CA ASP A 45 10.74 -3.76 -11.19
C ASP A 45 12.09 -3.39 -11.78
N ARG A 46 12.56 -2.15 -11.57
CA ARG A 46 13.87 -1.71 -12.05
C ARG A 46 15.00 -2.54 -11.43
N LYS A 47 14.93 -2.87 -10.14
CA LYS A 47 15.86 -3.78 -9.47
C LYS A 47 15.90 -5.15 -10.17
N SER A 48 14.73 -5.71 -10.50
CA SER A 48 14.64 -7.02 -11.16
C SER A 48 15.32 -7.03 -12.53
N VAL A 49 15.19 -5.92 -13.28
CA VAL A 49 15.82 -5.75 -14.61
C VAL A 49 17.33 -5.66 -14.47
N VAL A 50 17.84 -4.79 -13.59
CA VAL A 50 19.29 -4.63 -13.37
C VAL A 50 19.93 -5.94 -12.91
N TYR A 51 19.26 -6.68 -12.03
CA TYR A 51 19.77 -7.96 -11.52
C TYR A 51 19.83 -9.04 -12.61
N ARG A 52 18.83 -9.06 -13.49
CA ARG A 52 18.82 -9.96 -14.66
C ARG A 52 19.97 -9.61 -15.60
N ASN A 53 20.15 -8.33 -15.93
CA ASN A 53 21.22 -7.87 -16.79
C ASN A 53 22.60 -8.21 -16.22
N LEU A 54 22.80 -8.03 -14.91
CA LEU A 54 24.05 -8.41 -14.24
C LEU A 54 24.33 -9.91 -14.35
N LYS A 55 23.28 -10.74 -14.18
CA LYS A 55 23.41 -12.20 -14.30
C LYS A 55 23.75 -12.61 -15.73
N ASP A 56 23.09 -12.01 -16.71
CA ASP A 56 23.33 -12.29 -18.12
C ASP A 56 24.74 -11.84 -18.53
N LEU A 57 25.19 -10.66 -18.09
CA LEU A 57 26.56 -10.16 -18.29
C LEU A 57 27.62 -11.14 -17.73
N GLN A 58 27.41 -11.66 -16.52
CA GLN A 58 28.30 -12.66 -15.92
C GLN A 58 28.30 -14.00 -16.67
N LEU A 59 27.19 -14.37 -17.31
CA LEU A 59 27.13 -15.55 -18.14
C LEU A 59 27.90 -15.32 -19.44
N GLU A 60 27.74 -14.18 -20.09
CA GLU A 60 28.45 -13.83 -21.33
C GLU A 60 29.96 -13.81 -21.15
N PHE A 61 30.44 -13.22 -20.05
CA PHE A 61 31.86 -13.25 -19.69
C PHE A 61 32.35 -14.68 -19.46
N ARG A 62 31.60 -15.50 -18.69
CA ARG A 62 31.95 -16.91 -18.46
C ARG A 62 31.94 -17.76 -19.73
N MET A 63 31.12 -17.39 -20.71
CA MET A 63 31.09 -18.01 -22.04
C MET A 63 32.25 -17.53 -22.94
N GLY A 64 33.11 -16.62 -22.47
CA GLY A 64 34.21 -16.05 -23.24
C GLY A 64 33.76 -15.12 -24.37
N ARG A 65 32.51 -14.64 -24.34
CA ARG A 65 31.94 -13.74 -25.37
C ARG A 65 32.28 -12.27 -25.14
N LEU A 66 32.87 -11.95 -23.98
CA LEU A 66 33.18 -10.59 -23.55
C LEU A 66 34.60 -10.52 -22.98
N SER A 67 35.31 -9.42 -23.24
CA SER A 67 36.64 -9.18 -22.68
C SER A 67 36.55 -8.86 -21.17
N GLU A 68 37.64 -9.04 -20.44
CA GLU A 68 37.68 -8.70 -19.00
C GLU A 68 37.51 -7.20 -18.75
N ASP A 69 38.11 -6.37 -19.61
CA ASP A 69 38.02 -4.92 -19.49
C ASP A 69 36.58 -4.42 -19.70
N ASP A 70 35.91 -4.89 -20.76
CA ASP A 70 34.51 -4.55 -21.04
C ASP A 70 33.58 -5.06 -19.94
N PHE A 71 33.83 -6.29 -19.46
CA PHE A 71 33.07 -6.87 -18.36
C PHE A 71 33.19 -6.03 -17.10
N ARG A 72 34.39 -5.63 -16.69
CA ARG A 72 34.61 -4.81 -15.50
C ARG A 72 33.86 -3.49 -15.60
N GLN A 73 33.95 -2.80 -16.73
CA GLN A 73 33.29 -1.52 -16.92
C GLN A 73 31.76 -1.63 -16.81
N LEU A 74 31.17 -2.66 -17.44
CA LEU A 74 29.72 -2.89 -17.40
C LEU A 74 29.25 -3.36 -16.02
N ASP A 75 30.00 -4.27 -15.38
CA ASP A 75 29.69 -4.81 -14.05
C ASP A 75 29.69 -3.71 -12.98
N GLU A 76 30.68 -2.81 -13.01
CA GLU A 76 30.72 -1.64 -12.14
C GLU A 76 29.51 -0.72 -12.37
N GLY A 77 29.16 -0.48 -13.64
CA GLY A 77 27.99 0.32 -14.01
C GLY A 77 26.68 -0.23 -13.42
N TYR A 78 26.41 -1.52 -13.63
CA TYR A 78 25.20 -2.17 -13.10
C TYR A 78 25.19 -2.26 -11.57
N LYS A 79 26.34 -2.50 -10.93
CA LYS A 79 26.44 -2.50 -9.47
C LYS A 79 26.15 -1.12 -8.88
N ASN A 80 26.63 -0.06 -9.50
CA ASN A 80 26.34 1.31 -9.08
C ASN A 80 24.84 1.62 -9.23
N GLU A 81 24.21 1.23 -10.35
CA GLU A 81 22.76 1.40 -10.51
C GLU A 81 21.96 0.61 -9.47
N ALA A 82 22.34 -0.66 -9.22
CA ALA A 82 21.72 -1.49 -8.20
C ALA A 82 21.83 -0.87 -6.80
N ALA A 83 23.00 -0.32 -6.44
CA ALA A 83 23.22 0.34 -5.16
C ALA A 83 22.30 1.55 -4.96
N LEU A 84 22.11 2.38 -6.00
CA LEU A 84 21.19 3.52 -5.95
C LEU A 84 19.73 3.09 -5.76
N ILE A 85 19.30 2.03 -6.46
CA ILE A 85 17.94 1.50 -6.32
C ILE A 85 17.70 0.97 -4.91
N LEU A 86 18.66 0.21 -4.36
CA LEU A 86 18.57 -0.31 -2.99
C LEU A 86 18.49 0.82 -1.96
N GLN A 87 19.34 1.85 -2.10
CA GLN A 87 19.29 3.01 -1.21
C GLN A 87 17.92 3.71 -1.25
N ARG A 88 17.28 3.78 -2.43
CA ARG A 88 15.95 4.39 -2.56
C ARG A 88 14.85 3.54 -1.93
N LEU A 89 14.95 2.22 -2.07
CA LEU A 89 14.04 1.27 -1.41
C LEU A 89 14.16 1.37 0.13
N ASP A 90 15.37 1.45 0.66
CA ASP A 90 15.60 1.59 2.10
C ASP A 90 15.02 2.91 2.65
N GLN A 91 15.03 3.99 1.86
CA GLN A 91 14.40 5.26 2.25
C GLN A 91 12.88 5.16 2.31
N LEU A 92 12.25 4.46 1.36
CA LEU A 92 10.81 4.22 1.34
C LEU A 92 10.39 3.36 2.53
N ASP A 93 11.11 2.26 2.78
CA ASP A 93 10.87 1.37 3.93
C ASP A 93 11.00 2.11 5.26
N ALA A 94 12.04 2.94 5.41
CA ALA A 94 12.23 3.78 6.59
C ALA A 94 11.08 4.80 6.79
N SER A 95 10.56 5.38 5.70
CA SER A 95 9.44 6.32 5.76
C SER A 95 8.13 5.63 6.17
N GLU A 96 7.84 4.46 5.60
CA GLU A 96 6.65 3.66 5.94
C GLU A 96 6.69 3.22 7.42
N HIS A 97 7.83 2.72 7.89
CA HIS A 97 8.01 2.35 9.29
C HIS A 97 7.87 3.55 10.24
N LEU A 98 8.39 4.73 9.87
CA LEU A 98 8.24 5.94 10.67
C LEU A 98 6.78 6.37 10.77
N ASP A 99 6.04 6.34 9.66
CA ASP A 99 4.62 6.67 9.63
C ASP A 99 3.80 5.72 10.51
N GLU A 100 4.08 4.41 10.45
CA GLU A 100 3.43 3.42 11.31
C GLU A 100 3.71 3.67 12.81
N MET A 101 4.95 4.00 13.16
CA MET A 101 5.32 4.37 14.53
C MET A 101 4.55 5.61 15.02
N ILE A 102 4.46 6.64 14.18
CA ILE A 102 3.74 7.88 14.49
C ILE A 102 2.25 7.58 14.72
N GLU A 103 1.62 6.80 13.85
CA GLU A 103 0.20 6.44 13.99
C GLU A 103 -0.07 5.68 15.29
N LYS A 104 0.82 4.74 15.65
CA LYS A 104 0.74 3.98 16.89
C LYS A 104 0.83 4.89 18.12
N ASP A 105 1.76 5.85 18.09
CA ASP A 105 1.92 6.84 19.16
C ASP A 105 0.71 7.78 19.27
N ILE A 106 0.18 8.24 18.15
CA ILE A 106 -1.04 9.04 18.12
C ILE A 106 -2.20 8.25 18.72
N ARG A 107 -2.36 6.97 18.36
CA ARG A 107 -3.40 6.10 18.90
C ARG A 107 -3.26 5.92 20.42
N ALA A 108 -2.05 5.68 20.90
CA ALA A 108 -1.77 5.54 22.33
C ALA A 108 -2.04 6.83 23.11
N LYS A 109 -1.63 7.99 22.57
CA LYS A 109 -1.90 9.30 23.18
C LYS A 109 -3.39 9.63 23.17
N LYS A 110 -4.09 9.38 22.06
CA LYS A 110 -5.55 9.56 21.98
C LYS A 110 -6.26 8.66 23.01
N ALA A 111 -5.90 7.39 23.15
CA ALA A 111 -6.50 6.52 24.15
C ALA A 111 -6.31 7.02 25.59
N LYS A 112 -5.13 7.55 25.94
CA LYS A 112 -4.87 8.14 27.27
C LYS A 112 -5.69 9.41 27.53
N LEU A 113 -5.74 10.30 26.54
CA LEU A 113 -6.42 11.60 26.65
C LEU A 113 -7.95 11.45 26.63
N PHE A 114 -8.48 10.56 25.80
CA PHE A 114 -9.93 10.38 25.60
C PHE A 114 -10.54 9.22 26.39
N GLY A 115 -9.75 8.22 26.79
CA GLY A 115 -10.21 7.07 27.59
C GLY A 115 -10.41 7.36 29.08
N THR A 116 -9.90 8.50 29.57
CA THR A 116 -10.07 8.94 30.96
C THR A 116 -11.22 9.96 31.13
N ALA A 117 -11.93 10.31 30.04
CA ALA A 117 -13.06 11.25 30.03
C ALA A 117 -14.36 10.62 30.56
N THR A 118 -14.30 10.01 31.73
CA THR A 118 -15.47 9.67 32.54
C THR A 118 -15.11 9.97 33.98
N ARG A 119 -15.64 11.12 34.47
CA ARG A 119 -15.54 11.76 35.81
C ARG A 119 -14.75 13.07 35.66
N THR A 120 -15.34 14.26 35.68
CA THR A 120 -16.43 14.78 36.54
C THR A 120 -17.14 15.96 35.87
N ALA A 121 -18.47 16.00 35.96
CA ALA A 121 -19.30 17.15 35.58
C ALA A 121 -18.92 18.41 36.40
N ASP A 122 -18.75 19.55 35.74
CA ASP A 122 -19.76 20.64 35.76
C ASP A 122 -19.39 21.76 34.75
N SER A 123 -20.40 22.36 34.11
CA SER A 123 -20.39 23.28 32.95
C SER A 123 -20.12 22.67 31.56
N SER A 124 -21.11 21.91 31.06
CA SER A 124 -21.13 21.29 29.72
C SER A 124 -21.18 22.28 28.54
N ARG A 125 -21.27 23.60 28.79
CA ARG A 125 -21.33 24.64 27.76
C ARG A 125 -20.45 25.84 28.11
N CYS A 126 -19.90 26.47 27.09
CA CYS A 126 -19.15 27.70 27.20
C CYS A 126 -20.08 28.83 27.68
N PRO A 127 -19.73 29.56 28.75
CA PRO A 127 -20.56 30.65 29.27
C PRO A 127 -20.64 31.86 28.32
N SER A 128 -19.73 31.99 27.34
CA SER A 128 -19.73 33.12 26.41
C SER A 128 -20.46 32.87 25.09
N CYS A 129 -20.41 31.67 24.52
CA CYS A 129 -21.04 31.39 23.22
C CYS A 129 -22.04 30.23 23.24
N GLY A 130 -22.18 29.52 24.36
CA GLY A 130 -23.10 28.39 24.50
C GLY A 130 -22.63 27.09 23.82
N ALA A 131 -21.48 27.08 23.14
CA ALA A 131 -20.92 25.89 22.51
C ALA A 131 -20.53 24.80 23.53
N PRO A 132 -20.61 23.50 23.18
CA PRO A 132 -20.29 22.42 24.11
C PRO A 132 -18.83 22.47 24.58
N ARG A 133 -18.60 22.34 25.89
CA ARG A 133 -17.26 22.33 26.48
C ARG A 133 -16.59 20.97 26.23
N ILE A 134 -15.41 20.96 25.61
CA ILE A 134 -14.54 19.77 25.52
C ILE A 134 -13.73 19.68 26.82
N GLU A 135 -13.88 18.59 27.56
CA GLU A 135 -13.18 18.37 28.84
C GLU A 135 -11.64 18.48 28.66
N GLY A 136 -10.98 19.15 29.61
CA GLY A 136 -9.52 19.33 29.60
C GLY A 136 -8.98 20.47 28.72
N LYS A 137 -9.81 21.26 28.03
CA LYS A 137 -9.39 22.45 27.29
C LYS A 137 -9.51 23.72 28.15
N LYS A 138 -8.46 24.55 28.14
CA LYS A 138 -8.40 25.85 28.87
C LYS A 138 -9.11 27.00 28.12
N PHE A 139 -9.48 26.79 26.86
CA PHE A 139 -10.13 27.76 25.97
C PHE A 139 -11.22 27.09 25.14
N CYS A 140 -12.28 27.81 24.83
CA CYS A 140 -13.36 27.34 23.98
C CYS A 140 -12.89 27.24 22.52
N GLY A 141 -13.14 26.10 21.86
CA GLY A 141 -12.73 25.87 20.47
C GLY A 141 -13.48 26.74 19.44
N ASP A 142 -14.68 27.22 19.78
CA ASP A 142 -15.53 27.99 18.86
C ASP A 142 -15.38 29.51 19.02
N CYS A 143 -15.27 30.02 20.26
CA CYS A 143 -15.21 31.48 20.51
C CYS A 143 -13.88 31.97 21.10
N GLY A 144 -12.95 31.08 21.44
CA GLY A 144 -11.63 31.44 21.97
C GLY A 144 -11.60 31.94 23.42
N GLN A 145 -12.75 32.13 24.06
CA GLN A 145 -12.84 32.56 25.46
C GLN A 145 -12.24 31.51 26.41
N ARG A 146 -11.61 31.96 27.49
CA ARG A 146 -11.14 31.08 28.57
C ARG A 146 -12.33 30.36 29.23
N LEU A 147 -12.16 29.05 29.44
CA LEU A 147 -13.13 28.15 30.04
C LEU A 147 -12.80 27.91 31.52
#